data_AF-A0A1X7TTP6-F1
#
_entry.id   AF-A0A1X7TTP6-F1
#
_cell.length_a   1.000
_cell.length_b   1.000
_cell.length_c   1.000
_cell.angle_alpha   90.00
_cell.angle_beta   90.00
_cell.angle_gamma   90.00
#
_symmetry.space_group_name_H-M   'P 1'
#
loop_
_entity.id
_entity.type
_entity.pdbx_description
1 polymer ?
#
loop_
_entity_poly.entity_id
_entity_poly.type
_entity_poly.pdbx_seq_one_letter_code
_entity_poly.pdbx_strand_id
1 'polypeptide(L)' 'FNAHEFILDTRCFKNTSGIEAIDIAKRMQDYGFHAPTVSWPVSNTLMIEPTESEGKAELDRYCDALI' A
#
# COMPACT_ATOMS: atom_id res chain seq x y z
N PHE A 1 -1.71 -4.59 17.41
CA PHE A 1 -1.39 -3.16 17.37
C PHE A 1 -0.07 -3.01 16.65
N ASN A 2 0.04 -2.06 15.72
CA ASN A 2 1.29 -1.71 15.04
C ASN A 2 1.81 -0.38 15.60
N ALA A 3 3.05 -0.02 15.27
CA ALA A 3 3.65 1.26 15.65
C ALA A 3 3.30 2.34 14.60
N HIS A 4 4.30 2.94 13.95
CA HIS A 4 4.12 4.00 12.95
C HIS A 4 3.92 3.46 11.53
N GLU A 5 4.23 2.19 11.27
CA GLU A 5 4.13 1.54 9.96
C GLU A 5 3.52 0.12 10.04
N PHE A 6 3.05 -0.40 8.91
CA PHE A 6 2.55 -1.77 8.79
C PHE A 6 2.69 -2.34 7.36
N ILE A 7 2.62 -3.68 7.24
CA ILE A 7 2.70 -4.39 5.96
C ILE A 7 1.31 -4.86 5.51
N LEU A 8 0.98 -4.61 4.24
CA LEU A 8 -0.12 -5.26 3.53
C LEU A 8 0.41 -6.46 2.74
N ASP A 9 -0.07 -7.65 3.08
CA ASP A 9 0.28 -8.89 2.37
C ASP A 9 -0.55 -9.04 1.10
N THR A 10 0.06 -8.69 -0.03
CA THR A 10 -0.57 -8.75 -1.36
C THR A 10 -0.21 -10.04 -2.12
N ARG A 11 0.57 -10.96 -1.51
CA ARG A 11 1.11 -12.14 -2.21
C ARG A 11 0.01 -13.11 -2.67
N CYS A 12 -1.12 -13.14 -1.97
CA CYS A 12 -2.26 -13.98 -2.34
C CYS A 12 -2.86 -13.59 -3.71
N PHE A 13 -2.70 -12.32 -4.14
CA PHE A 13 -3.20 -11.85 -5.42
C PHE A 13 -2.44 -12.43 -6.60
N LYS A 14 -1.18 -12.84 -6.42
CA LYS A 14 -0.44 -13.50 -7.50
C LYS A 14 -1.12 -14.78 -7.96
N ASN A 15 -1.63 -15.57 -7.01
CA ASN A 15 -2.26 -16.85 -7.31
C ASN A 15 -3.74 -16.73 -7.68
N THR A 16 -4.43 -15.71 -7.18
CA THR A 16 -5.89 -15.55 -7.39
C THR A 16 -6.23 -14.70 -8.61
N SER A 17 -5.38 -13.73 -8.98
CA SER A 17 -5.62 -12.80 -10.09
C SER A 17 -4.39 -12.53 -10.96
N GLY A 18 -3.22 -13.08 -10.63
CA GLY A 18 -1.97 -12.82 -11.36
C GLY A 18 -1.28 -11.51 -10.98
N ILE A 19 -1.87 -10.74 -10.06
CA ILE A 19 -1.43 -9.39 -9.66
C ILE A 19 -0.27 -9.44 -8.67
N GLU A 20 0.69 -8.54 -8.86
CA GLU A 20 1.86 -8.33 -7.98
C GLU A 20 1.81 -6.98 -7.27
N ALA A 21 2.63 -6.81 -6.22
CA ALA A 21 2.74 -5.56 -5.47
C ALA A 21 3.09 -4.37 -6.38
N ILE A 22 3.86 -4.60 -7.45
CA ILE A 22 4.22 -3.56 -8.43
C ILE A 22 3.00 -3.06 -9.23
N ASP A 23 2.02 -3.92 -9.49
CA ASP A 23 0.82 -3.53 -10.23
C ASP A 23 -0.06 -2.62 -9.37
N ILE A 24 -0.20 -2.95 -8.08
CA ILE A 24 -0.91 -2.12 -7.10
C ILE A 24 -0.19 -0.79 -6.91
N ALA A 25 1.15 -0.82 -6.76
CA ALA A 25 1.97 0.39 -6.64
C ALA A 25 1.84 1.33 -7.84
N LYS A 26 1.80 0.79 -9.06
CA LYS A 26 1.56 1.58 -10.27
C LYS A 26 0.13 2.08 -10.34
N ARG A 27 -0.85 1.24 -10.00
CA ARG A 27 -2.26 1.62 -10.03
C ARG A 27 -2.56 2.76 -9.05
N MET A 28 -1.87 2.84 -7.92
CA MET A 28 -2.00 3.94 -6.96
C MET A 28 -1.68 5.32 -7.57
N GLN A 29 -0.84 5.37 -8.61
CA GLN A 29 -0.53 6.60 -9.33
C GLN A 29 -1.78 7.17 -10.03
N ASP A 30 -2.66 6.30 -10.53
CA ASP A 30 -3.92 6.72 -11.16
C ASP A 30 -4.90 7.35 -10.15
N TYR A 31 -4.73 7.04 -8.86
CA TYR A 31 -5.49 7.63 -7.74
C TYR A 31 -4.80 8.86 -7.15
N GLY A 32 -3.66 9.29 -7.71
CA GLY A 32 -2.92 10.47 -7.28
C GLY A 32 -1.96 10.22 -6.12
N PHE A 33 -1.61 8.97 -5.81
CA PHE A 33 -0.69 8.63 -4.73
C PHE A 33 0.65 8.11 -5.26
N HIS A 34 1.73 8.54 -4.60
CA HIS A 34 3.00 7.82 -4.71
C HIS A 34 2.85 6.45 -4.03
N ALA A 35 3.52 5.44 -4.59
CA ALA A 35 3.51 4.11 -4.00
C ALA A 35 4.20 4.11 -2.62
N PRO A 36 3.75 3.25 -1.69
CA PRO A 36 4.48 3.03 -0.44
C PRO A 36 5.77 2.23 -0.70
N THR A 37 6.50 1.83 0.34
CA THR A 37 7.68 0.97 0.17
C THR A 37 7.26 -0.38 -0.42
N VAL A 38 7.87 -0.77 -1.54
CA VAL A 38 7.52 -1.98 -2.30
C VAL A 38 8.57 -3.07 -2.09
N SER A 39 8.11 -4.29 -1.77
CA SER A 39 8.96 -5.51 -1.70
C SER A 39 10.10 -5.48 -0.68
N TRP A 40 9.98 -4.64 0.35
CA TRP A 40 10.87 -4.65 1.51
C TRP A 40 10.06 -4.35 2.79
N PRO A 41 10.35 -5.00 3.93
CA PRO A 41 11.36 -6.06 4.13
C PRO A 41 10.92 -7.44 3.63
N VAL A 42 9.66 -7.58 3.20
CA VAL A 42 9.11 -8.82 2.65
C VAL A 42 8.91 -8.66 1.14
N SER A 43 9.32 -9.66 0.36
CA SER A 43 9.17 -9.62 -1.09
C SER A 43 7.69 -9.68 -1.50
N ASN A 44 7.33 -8.89 -2.51
CA ASN A 44 5.99 -8.81 -3.09
C ASN A 44 4.91 -8.42 -2.06
N THR A 45 5.23 -7.44 -1.21
CA THR A 45 4.29 -6.79 -0.27
C THR A 45 4.42 -5.27 -0.35
N LEU A 46 3.53 -4.55 0.33
CA LEU A 46 3.58 -3.09 0.49
C LEU A 46 3.76 -2.74 1.97
N MET A 47 4.64 -1.79 2.30
CA MET A 47 4.85 -1.29 3.66
C MET A 47 4.51 0.19 3.75
N ILE A 48 3.51 0.53 4.55
CA ILE A 48 2.88 1.87 4.63
C ILE A 48 3.24 2.54 5.95
N GLU A 49 3.71 3.77 5.88
CA GLU A 49 3.97 4.68 7.00
C GLU A 49 3.38 6.07 6.67
N PRO A 50 2.27 6.49 7.28
CA PRO A 50 1.65 7.78 6.97
C PRO A 50 2.34 8.99 7.62
N THR A 51 3.13 8.76 8.67
CA THR A 51 3.63 9.79 9.61
C THR A 51 2.53 10.51 10.38
N GLU A 52 2.91 11.27 11.40
CA GLU A 52 2.03 12.10 12.21
C GLU A 52 1.58 13.39 11.50
N SER A 53 2.19 13.73 10.37
CA SER A 53 1.95 15.01 9.67
C SER A 53 0.69 14.99 8.81
N GLU A 54 0.22 13.80 8.41
CA GLU A 54 -0.91 13.65 7.50
C GLU A 54 -2.26 13.66 8.24
N GLY A 55 -3.18 14.50 7.78
CA GLY A 55 -4.50 14.65 8.38
C GLY A 55 -5.41 13.45 8.06
N LYS A 56 -6.41 13.20 8.92
CA LYS A 56 -7.34 12.07 8.76
C LYS A 56 -7.97 11.98 7.36
N ALA A 57 -8.34 13.11 6.75
CA ALA A 57 -8.93 13.12 5.42
C ALA A 57 -8.00 12.58 4.32
N GLU A 58 -6.67 12.79 4.44
CA GLU A 58 -5.71 12.24 3.49
C GLU A 58 -5.49 10.74 3.73
N LEU A 59 -5.46 10.31 5.00
CA LEU A 59 -5.44 8.90 5.36
C LEU A 59 -6.66 8.15 4.84
N ASP A 60 -7.85 8.77 4.98
CA ASP A 60 -9.11 8.21 4.48
C ASP A 60 -9.06 8.08 2.95
N ARG A 61 -8.62 9.11 2.21
CA ARG A 61 -8.45 9.04 0.75
C ARG A 61 -7.49 7.94 0.31
N TYR A 62 -6.39 7.75 1.04
CA TYR A 62 -5.44 6.67 0.76
C TYR A 62 -6.06 5.29 0.98
N CYS A 63 -6.81 5.12 2.08
CA CYS A 63 -7.54 3.88 2.36
C CYS A 63 -8.63 3.60 1.32
N ASP A 64 -9.41 4.62 0.94
CA ASP A 64 -10.47 4.51 -0.06
C ASP A 64 -9.92 4.09 -1.43
N ALA A 65 -8.70 4.49 -1.77
CA ALA A 65 -8.06 4.09 -3.02
C ALA A 65 -7.54 2.63 -2.99
N LEU A 66 -7.37 2.02 -1.82
CA LEU A 66 -7.00 0.60 -1.65
C LEU A 66 -8.21 -0.35 -1.61
N ILE A 67 -9.43 0.17 -1.41
CA ILE A 67 -10.69 -0.59 -1.28
C ILE A 67 -11.37 -0.72 -2.65
#